data_AF-A0A9W2YI74-F1
#
_entry.id   AF-A0A9W2YI74-F1
#
_cell.length_a   1.000
_cell.length_b   1.000
_cell.length_c   1.000
_cell.angle_alpha   90.00
_cell.angle_beta   90.00
_cell.angle_gamma   90.00
#
_symmetry.space_group_name_H-M   'P 1'
#
loop_
_entity.id
_entity.type
_entity.pdbx_description
1 polymer ?
#
loop_
_entity_poly.entity_id
_entity_poly.type
_entity_poly.pdbx_seq_one_letter_code
_entity_poly.pdbx_strand_id
1 'polypeptide(L)'
;MCLGLGCCFALLESLFYLGLVSLPLIGSFYGTDVIYRISIYLIFHTFLLEFISKYMGILVPFFNVIFLIALMFLPISLAPWPIIWIYSTVILLTEPVLRIAEGIVLLNVVMRKSQSAADEIEKDEESSNLYKGVILLFSSICYGLSAALVYEIYNAGTYNQRICLFVVLCFCLAVHNMMIMAHEGIISDCAFCCLVNIAALYVMMKEVEQRNTHLTESTLWKTEIPTSSWTTIFGGLSASSIFSNILYTNKNKAHTAINIFQRFFSPLFIIGLLIRLYSILFIVKKMTRNFFQDNDDEITLDDLDDDLVPPWRSPLLLKVAVIFMFTQLSVIYLFDWAPGMTKLFWPSDLVVSRLLQIIIVILFYIWRLYRAENWTWNIWLTPN
;
A
#
# COMPACT_ATOMS: atom_id res chain seq x y z
N MET A 1 -18.53 26.43 23.89
CA MET A 1 -18.50 25.09 24.54
C MET A 1 -18.49 23.92 23.54
N CYS A 2 -18.99 24.06 22.30
CA CYS A 2 -19.02 22.98 21.30
C CYS A 2 -17.65 22.60 20.68
N LEU A 3 -16.66 23.51 20.72
CA LEU A 3 -15.29 23.24 20.27
C LEU A 3 -14.53 22.26 21.19
N GLY A 4 -14.86 22.20 22.48
CA GLY A 4 -14.20 21.30 23.44
C GLY A 4 -14.62 19.83 23.27
N LEU A 5 -15.92 19.59 23.12
CA LEU A 5 -16.47 18.25 22.89
C LEU A 5 -16.06 17.67 21.53
N GLY A 6 -16.11 18.47 20.47
CA GLY A 6 -15.66 18.03 19.13
C GLY A 6 -14.16 17.68 19.11
N CYS A 7 -13.32 18.45 19.80
CA CYS A 7 -11.89 18.18 19.89
C CYS A 7 -11.60 16.91 20.73
N CYS A 8 -12.34 16.70 21.83
CA CYS A 8 -12.27 15.45 22.60
C CYS A 8 -12.71 14.24 21.77
N PHE A 9 -13.78 14.35 20.97
CA PHE A 9 -14.22 13.26 20.09
C PHE A 9 -13.20 12.95 18.98
N ALA A 10 -12.56 13.97 18.40
CA ALA A 10 -11.47 13.79 17.44
C ALA A 10 -10.25 13.10 18.09
N LEU A 11 -9.91 13.47 19.34
CA LEU A 11 -8.86 12.82 20.12
C LEU A 11 -9.18 11.33 20.39
N LEU A 12 -10.43 11.02 20.72
CA LEU A 12 -10.86 9.64 20.95
C LEU A 12 -10.80 8.79 19.67
N GLU A 13 -11.11 9.37 18.50
CA GLU A 13 -10.95 8.69 17.22
C GLU A 13 -9.46 8.50 16.85
N SER A 14 -8.59 9.44 17.25
CA SER A 14 -7.14 9.32 17.02
C SER A 14 -6.47 8.15 17.76
N LEU A 15 -7.06 7.68 18.88
CA LEU A 15 -6.53 6.54 19.64
C LEU A 15 -6.52 5.23 18.83
N PHE A 16 -7.51 5.05 17.95
CA PHE A 16 -7.55 3.90 17.04
C PHE A 16 -6.34 3.88 16.11
N TYR A 17 -6.03 5.04 15.51
CA TYR A 17 -4.87 5.19 14.63
C TYR A 17 -3.55 5.06 15.39
N LEU A 18 -3.49 5.48 16.65
CA LEU A 18 -2.31 5.28 17.50
C LEU A 18 -2.03 3.78 17.72
N GLY A 19 -3.06 2.97 17.97
CA GLY A 19 -2.94 1.52 18.05
C GLY A 19 -2.39 0.91 16.75
N LEU A 20 -2.88 1.37 15.61
CA LEU A 20 -2.45 0.91 14.28
C LEU A 20 -1.02 1.32 13.94
N VAL A 21 -0.61 2.55 14.26
CA VAL A 21 0.78 3.03 14.10
C VAL A 21 1.73 2.28 15.03
N SER A 22 1.26 1.76 16.16
CA SER A 22 2.10 0.97 17.08
C SER A 22 2.32 -0.49 16.65
N LEU A 23 1.60 -0.99 15.63
CA LEU A 23 1.73 -2.37 15.14
C LEU A 23 3.17 -2.80 14.77
N PRO A 24 3.97 -1.98 14.06
CA PRO A 24 5.34 -2.34 13.75
C PRO A 24 6.20 -2.49 15.02
N LEU A 25 5.95 -1.64 16.02
CA LEU A 25 6.66 -1.70 17.30
C LEU A 25 6.32 -3.02 18.00
N ILE A 26 5.04 -3.36 18.12
CA ILE A 26 4.58 -4.61 18.74
C ILE A 26 5.16 -5.83 18.02
N GLY A 27 5.09 -5.82 16.69
CA GLY A 27 5.65 -6.86 15.83
C GLY A 27 7.14 -7.10 16.09
N SER A 28 7.94 -6.04 16.25
CA SER A 28 9.38 -6.15 16.50
C SER A 28 9.73 -6.91 17.79
N PHE A 29 8.84 -6.94 18.78
CA PHE A 29 9.06 -7.64 20.06
C PHE A 29 8.40 -9.03 20.11
N TYR A 30 7.29 -9.24 19.42
CA TYR A 30 6.43 -10.42 19.59
C TYR A 30 6.15 -11.22 18.32
N GLY A 31 6.70 -10.87 17.16
CA GLY A 31 6.57 -11.66 15.93
C GLY A 31 5.40 -11.27 15.03
N THR A 32 5.35 -11.88 13.84
CA THR A 32 4.29 -11.64 12.83
C THR A 32 2.89 -12.06 13.27
N ASP A 33 2.80 -13.18 13.99
CA ASP A 33 1.51 -13.80 14.36
C ASP A 33 0.65 -12.84 15.21
N VAL A 34 1.29 -12.08 16.10
CA VAL A 34 0.62 -11.07 16.92
C VAL A 34 0.09 -9.91 16.06
N ILE A 35 0.82 -9.48 15.03
CA ILE A 35 0.37 -8.43 14.11
C ILE A 35 -0.91 -8.87 13.39
N TYR A 36 -0.94 -10.10 12.87
CA TYR A 36 -2.13 -10.63 12.20
C TYR A 36 -3.33 -10.71 13.14
N ARG A 37 -3.14 -11.19 14.36
CA ARG A 37 -4.24 -11.32 15.33
C ARG A 37 -4.80 -9.96 15.76
N ILE A 38 -3.93 -8.98 16.06
CA ILE A 38 -4.36 -7.62 16.41
C ILE A 38 -5.08 -6.97 15.21
N SER A 39 -4.62 -7.19 13.99
CA SER A 39 -5.29 -6.65 12.80
C SER A 39 -6.70 -7.17 12.58
N ILE A 40 -6.94 -8.48 12.81
CA ILE A 40 -8.26 -9.08 12.72
C ILE A 40 -9.19 -8.44 13.76
N TYR A 41 -8.69 -8.19 14.98
CA TYR A 41 -9.44 -7.49 16.02
C TYR A 41 -9.76 -6.04 15.64
N LEU A 42 -8.83 -5.31 15.03
CA LEU A 42 -9.08 -3.95 14.54
C LEU A 42 -10.09 -3.92 13.39
N ILE A 43 -10.08 -4.93 12.51
CA ILE A 43 -11.09 -5.08 11.45
C ILE A 43 -12.46 -5.31 12.07
N PHE A 44 -12.57 -6.26 13.01
CA PHE A 44 -13.82 -6.56 13.72
C PHE A 44 -14.34 -5.34 14.49
N HIS A 45 -13.46 -4.61 15.17
CA HIS A 45 -13.74 -3.32 15.82
C HIS A 45 -14.40 -2.33 14.87
N THR A 46 -13.81 -2.18 13.68
CA THR A 46 -14.28 -1.23 12.67
C THR A 46 -15.67 -1.60 12.16
N PHE A 47 -15.93 -2.89 11.93
CA PHE A 47 -17.26 -3.37 11.53
C PHE A 47 -18.32 -3.12 12.61
N LEU A 48 -18.01 -3.42 13.87
CA LEU A 48 -18.92 -3.16 14.98
C LEU A 48 -19.25 -1.67 15.14
N LEU A 49 -18.23 -0.81 15.04
CA LEU A 49 -18.43 0.63 15.16
C LEU A 49 -19.27 1.21 14.03
N GLU A 50 -19.06 0.76 12.80
CA GLU A 50 -19.86 1.23 11.67
C GLU A 50 -21.31 0.77 11.80
N PHE A 51 -21.51 -0.48 12.24
CA PHE A 51 -22.86 -1.00 12.51
C PHE A 51 -23.56 -0.16 13.58
N ILE A 52 -22.89 0.17 14.68
CA ILE A 52 -23.46 0.97 15.77
C ILE A 52 -23.67 2.43 15.34
N SER A 53 -22.76 3.00 14.56
CA SER A 53 -22.86 4.37 14.02
C SER A 53 -24.14 4.58 13.23
N LYS A 54 -24.56 3.56 12.46
CA LYS A 54 -25.82 3.57 11.71
C LYS A 54 -27.06 3.76 12.60
N TYR A 55 -27.00 3.31 13.86
CA TYR A 55 -28.14 3.39 14.78
C TYR A 55 -27.99 4.47 15.86
N MET A 56 -26.76 4.80 16.28
CA MET A 56 -26.49 5.65 17.45
C MET A 56 -25.27 6.58 17.26
N GLY A 57 -25.35 7.49 16.28
CA GLY A 57 -24.24 8.37 15.87
C GLY A 57 -23.56 9.19 16.99
N ILE A 58 -24.30 9.68 17.99
CA ILE A 58 -23.73 10.51 19.09
C ILE A 58 -22.90 9.66 20.08
N LEU A 59 -23.20 8.36 20.21
CA LEU A 59 -22.53 7.47 21.17
C LEU A 59 -21.30 6.74 20.59
N VAL A 60 -21.10 6.81 19.28
CA VAL A 60 -19.96 6.21 18.55
C VAL A 60 -18.60 6.43 19.23
N PRO A 61 -18.21 7.65 19.67
CA PRO A 61 -16.89 7.84 20.29
C PRO A 61 -16.75 7.11 21.63
N PHE A 62 -17.83 6.96 22.40
CA PHE A 62 -17.81 6.21 23.67
C PHE A 62 -17.70 4.71 23.40
N PHE A 63 -18.48 4.19 22.44
CA PHE A 63 -18.36 2.81 22.00
C PHE A 63 -16.96 2.51 21.44
N ASN A 64 -16.34 3.44 20.71
CA ASN A 64 -14.98 3.28 20.20
C ASN A 64 -13.98 3.02 21.33
N VAL A 65 -14.04 3.81 22.41
CA VAL A 65 -13.15 3.62 23.57
C VAL A 65 -13.46 2.31 24.29
N ILE A 66 -14.74 2.00 24.52
CA ILE A 66 -15.15 0.79 25.24
C ILE A 66 -14.70 -0.47 24.47
N PHE A 67 -14.93 -0.52 23.16
CA PHE A 67 -14.49 -1.64 22.33
C PHE A 67 -12.97 -1.71 22.23
N LEU A 68 -12.26 -0.59 22.13
CA LEU A 68 -10.80 -0.58 22.11
C LEU A 68 -10.23 -1.12 23.43
N ILE A 69 -10.80 -0.71 24.57
CA ILE A 69 -10.43 -1.24 25.90
C ILE A 69 -10.73 -2.73 25.96
N ALA A 70 -11.92 -3.17 25.55
CA ALA A 70 -12.30 -4.58 25.55
C ALA A 70 -11.34 -5.43 24.69
N LEU A 71 -10.95 -4.93 23.51
CA LEU A 71 -9.99 -5.58 22.63
C LEU A 71 -8.58 -5.64 23.22
N MET A 72 -8.17 -4.61 23.97
CA MET A 72 -6.86 -4.59 24.64
C MET A 72 -6.73 -5.65 25.73
N PHE A 73 -7.85 -6.04 26.35
CA PHE A 73 -7.91 -7.10 27.37
C PHE A 73 -8.27 -8.47 26.80
N LEU A 74 -8.68 -8.55 25.53
CA LEU A 74 -9.01 -9.82 24.90
C LEU A 74 -7.74 -10.65 24.68
N PRO A 75 -7.77 -11.97 24.98
CA PRO A 75 -6.62 -12.82 24.72
C PRO A 75 -6.36 -12.90 23.22
N ILE A 76 -5.09 -12.73 22.84
CA ILE A 76 -4.66 -12.77 21.43
C ILE A 76 -4.85 -14.17 20.83
N SER A 77 -4.94 -15.21 21.68
CA SER A 77 -5.23 -16.59 21.29
C SER A 77 -6.67 -16.83 20.78
N LEU A 78 -7.61 -15.90 20.99
CA LEU A 78 -9.02 -16.11 20.60
C LEU A 78 -9.19 -16.26 19.08
N ALA A 79 -8.33 -15.60 18.28
CA ALA A 79 -8.31 -15.80 16.84
C ALA A 79 -7.84 -17.24 16.51
N PRO A 80 -8.70 -18.10 15.93
CA PRO A 80 -8.34 -19.48 15.65
C PRO A 80 -7.32 -19.55 14.51
N TRP A 81 -6.41 -20.52 14.60
CA TRP A 81 -5.32 -20.70 13.63
C TRP A 81 -5.76 -20.72 12.15
N PRO A 82 -6.88 -21.36 11.76
CA PRO A 82 -7.33 -21.36 10.37
C PRO A 82 -7.62 -19.95 9.81
N ILE A 83 -8.20 -19.06 10.62
CA ILE A 83 -8.51 -17.68 10.18
C ILE A 83 -7.21 -16.91 9.94
N ILE A 84 -6.22 -17.07 10.82
CA ILE A 84 -4.92 -16.44 10.68
C ILE A 84 -4.18 -16.97 9.47
N TRP A 85 -4.28 -18.28 9.22
CA TRP A 85 -3.68 -18.90 8.04
C TRP A 85 -4.28 -18.35 6.73
N ILE A 86 -5.61 -18.23 6.64
CA ILE A 86 -6.27 -17.61 5.48
C ILE A 86 -5.83 -16.15 5.34
N TYR A 87 -5.88 -15.37 6.43
CA TYR A 87 -5.59 -13.94 6.40
C TYR A 87 -4.13 -13.65 6.03
N SER A 88 -3.18 -14.37 6.62
CA SER A 88 -1.76 -14.27 6.26
C SER A 88 -1.50 -14.66 4.81
N THR A 89 -2.18 -15.70 4.30
CA THR A 89 -2.08 -16.09 2.89
C THR A 89 -2.60 -14.98 1.97
N VAL A 90 -3.75 -14.36 2.29
CA VAL A 90 -4.31 -13.25 1.52
C VAL A 90 -3.36 -12.03 1.53
N ILE A 91 -2.84 -11.65 2.69
CA ILE A 91 -1.88 -10.52 2.80
C ILE A 91 -0.64 -10.76 1.94
N LEU A 92 -0.10 -11.97 1.95
CA LEU A 92 1.12 -12.27 1.20
C LEU A 92 0.87 -12.39 -0.31
N LEU A 93 -0.28 -12.94 -0.72
CA LEU A 93 -0.64 -13.10 -2.14
C LEU A 93 -1.00 -11.76 -2.80
N THR A 94 -1.64 -10.86 -2.06
CA THR A 94 -2.05 -9.55 -2.58
C THR A 94 -0.88 -8.59 -2.79
N GLU A 95 0.24 -8.78 -2.10
CA GLU A 95 1.40 -7.89 -2.20
C GLU A 95 1.92 -7.72 -3.64
N PRO A 96 2.28 -8.80 -4.37
CA PRO A 96 2.77 -8.67 -5.74
C PRO A 96 1.71 -8.08 -6.68
N VAL A 97 0.44 -8.46 -6.50
CA VAL A 97 -0.67 -7.96 -7.31
C VAL A 97 -0.83 -6.46 -7.13
N LEU A 98 -0.82 -5.97 -5.89
CA LEU A 98 -0.95 -4.55 -5.58
C LEU A 98 0.26 -3.75 -6.05
N ARG A 99 1.48 -4.28 -5.94
CA ARG A 99 2.69 -3.63 -6.50
C ARG A 99 2.61 -3.42 -8.01
N ILE A 100 2.11 -4.41 -8.75
CA ILE A 100 1.88 -4.26 -10.20
C ILE A 100 0.77 -3.24 -10.44
N ALA A 101 -0.36 -3.39 -9.74
CA ALA A 101 -1.53 -2.55 -9.92
C ALA A 101 -1.22 -1.07 -9.64
N GLU A 102 -0.42 -0.76 -8.61
CA GLU A 102 0.05 0.60 -8.32
C GLU A 102 0.82 1.21 -9.48
N GLY A 103 1.78 0.46 -10.05
CA GLY A 103 2.55 0.93 -11.19
C GLY A 103 1.66 1.23 -12.40
N ILE A 104 0.70 0.35 -12.68
CA ILE A 104 -0.27 0.51 -13.78
C ILE A 104 -1.22 1.68 -13.53
N VAL A 105 -1.78 1.80 -12.31
CA VAL A 105 -2.73 2.87 -11.94
C VAL A 105 -2.05 4.22 -12.02
N LEU A 106 -0.85 4.38 -11.46
CA LEU A 106 -0.10 5.64 -11.54
C LEU A 106 0.21 6.01 -12.99
N LEU A 107 0.64 5.03 -13.79
CA LEU A 107 0.93 5.25 -15.20
C LEU A 107 -0.33 5.70 -15.93
N ASN A 108 -1.48 5.05 -15.73
CA ASN A 108 -2.77 5.44 -16.31
C ASN A 108 -3.22 6.85 -15.91
N VAL A 109 -3.02 7.25 -14.66
CA VAL A 109 -3.35 8.61 -14.20
C VAL A 109 -2.53 9.64 -14.97
N VAL A 110 -1.20 9.45 -15.04
CA VAL A 110 -0.29 10.38 -15.73
C VAL A 110 -0.64 10.45 -17.21
N MET A 111 -0.81 9.29 -17.83
CA MET A 111 -1.20 9.13 -19.21
C MET A 111 -2.50 9.84 -19.58
N ARG A 112 -3.50 9.82 -18.72
CA ARG A 112 -4.76 10.55 -18.91
C ARG A 112 -4.59 12.04 -18.77
N LYS A 113 -3.88 12.49 -17.74
CA LYS A 113 -3.62 13.92 -17.52
C LYS A 113 -2.76 14.50 -18.65
N SER A 114 -1.83 13.72 -19.15
CA SER A 114 -0.97 14.03 -20.30
C SER A 114 -1.79 14.15 -21.59
N GLN A 115 -2.67 13.18 -21.88
CA GLN A 115 -3.58 13.27 -23.02
C GLN A 115 -4.54 14.45 -22.92
N SER A 116 -5.15 14.67 -21.75
CA SER A 116 -6.00 15.85 -21.53
C SER A 116 -5.25 17.17 -21.72
N ALA A 117 -3.96 17.22 -21.38
CA ALA A 117 -3.13 18.39 -21.63
C ALA A 117 -2.78 18.55 -23.13
N ALA A 118 -2.59 17.44 -23.84
CA ALA A 118 -2.38 17.44 -25.29
C ALA A 118 -3.65 17.89 -26.04
N ASP A 119 -4.82 17.40 -25.64
CA ASP A 119 -6.11 17.81 -26.22
C ASP A 119 -6.36 19.32 -26.02
N GLU A 120 -5.95 19.88 -24.89
CA GLU A 120 -6.10 21.32 -24.61
C GLU A 120 -5.13 22.17 -25.44
N ILE A 121 -3.92 21.64 -25.72
CA ILE A 121 -2.93 22.27 -26.61
C ILE A 121 -3.48 22.42 -28.04
N GLU A 122 -4.28 21.46 -28.51
CA GLU A 122 -4.89 21.48 -29.84
C GLU A 122 -6.09 22.42 -29.94
N LYS A 123 -6.81 22.63 -28.82
CA LYS A 123 -8.04 23.44 -28.79
C LYS A 123 -7.79 24.94 -28.64
N ASP A 124 -6.77 25.34 -27.90
CA ASP A 124 -6.53 26.73 -27.54
C ASP A 124 -5.05 27.14 -27.72
N GLU A 125 -4.78 28.02 -28.69
CA GLU A 125 -3.43 28.49 -29.01
C GLU A 125 -2.83 29.39 -27.90
N GLU A 126 -3.65 30.11 -27.13
CA GLU A 126 -3.15 31.00 -26.07
C GLU A 126 -2.64 30.21 -24.86
N SER A 127 -3.36 29.14 -24.46
CA SER A 127 -2.95 28.26 -23.37
C SER A 127 -1.95 27.17 -23.81
N SER A 128 -1.77 26.95 -25.11
CA SER A 128 -0.84 25.97 -25.71
C SER A 128 0.58 26.03 -25.12
N ASN A 129 1.14 27.24 -24.94
CA ASN A 129 2.49 27.41 -24.40
C ASN A 129 2.61 27.01 -22.93
N LEU A 130 1.55 27.23 -22.13
CA LEU A 130 1.53 26.85 -20.72
C LEU A 130 1.52 25.32 -20.58
N TYR A 131 0.64 24.63 -21.30
CA TYR A 131 0.54 23.17 -21.25
C TYR A 131 1.80 22.48 -21.80
N LYS A 132 2.38 22.98 -22.90
CA LYS A 132 3.70 22.51 -23.39
C LYS A 132 4.80 22.71 -22.34
N GLY A 133 4.82 23.86 -21.68
CA GLY A 133 5.75 24.15 -20.58
C GLY A 133 5.59 23.19 -19.40
N VAL A 134 4.35 22.87 -19.01
CA VAL A 134 4.04 21.91 -17.93
C VAL A 134 4.48 20.49 -18.30
N ILE A 135 4.20 20.02 -19.53
CA ILE A 135 4.62 18.70 -20.01
C ILE A 135 6.15 18.60 -20.00
N LEU A 136 6.85 19.62 -20.51
CA LEU A 136 8.31 19.66 -20.53
C LEU A 136 8.90 19.70 -19.13
N LEU A 137 8.38 20.55 -18.24
CA LEU A 137 8.84 20.65 -16.85
C LEU A 137 8.63 19.32 -16.11
N PHE A 138 7.45 18.70 -16.24
CA PHE A 138 7.15 17.42 -15.61
C PHE A 138 8.07 16.31 -16.13
N SER A 139 8.26 16.22 -17.46
CA SER A 139 9.17 15.23 -18.05
C SER A 139 10.62 15.43 -17.62
N SER A 140 11.09 16.68 -17.53
CA SER A 140 12.44 17.02 -17.06
C SER A 140 12.65 16.62 -15.60
N ILE A 141 11.66 16.84 -14.73
CA ILE A 141 11.71 16.39 -13.33
C ILE A 141 11.77 14.86 -13.27
N CYS A 142 10.96 14.15 -14.08
CA CYS A 142 10.94 12.69 -14.08
C CYS A 142 12.28 12.10 -14.52
N TYR A 143 12.88 12.60 -15.59
CA TYR A 143 14.21 12.16 -16.02
C TYR A 143 15.31 12.56 -15.04
N GLY A 144 15.24 13.76 -14.45
CA GLY A 144 16.18 14.21 -13.43
C GLY A 144 16.17 13.32 -12.18
N LEU A 145 14.98 13.01 -11.66
CA LEU A 145 14.82 12.08 -10.55
C LEU A 145 15.27 10.66 -10.92
N SER A 146 14.94 10.20 -12.13
CA SER A 146 15.41 8.91 -12.65
C SER A 146 16.94 8.82 -12.64
N ALA A 147 17.62 9.85 -13.14
CA ALA A 147 19.08 9.92 -13.17
C ALA A 147 19.68 9.94 -11.75
N ALA A 148 19.07 10.68 -10.82
CA ALA A 148 19.50 10.71 -9.42
C ALA A 148 19.39 9.32 -8.76
N LEU A 149 18.27 8.61 -8.99
CA LEU A 149 18.09 7.24 -8.48
C LEU A 149 19.06 6.25 -9.13
N VAL A 150 19.30 6.36 -10.44
CA VAL A 150 20.30 5.54 -11.15
C VAL A 150 21.69 5.73 -10.53
N TYR A 151 22.07 6.97 -10.24
CA TYR A 151 23.35 7.28 -9.60
C TYR A 151 23.46 6.68 -8.19
N GLU A 152 22.41 6.77 -7.37
CA GLU A 152 22.42 6.15 -6.04
C GLU A 152 22.50 4.62 -6.12
N ILE A 153 21.74 3.98 -7.01
CA ILE A 153 21.78 2.52 -7.21
C ILE A 153 23.16 2.06 -7.71
N TYR A 154 23.77 2.82 -8.62
CA TYR A 154 25.09 2.50 -9.14
C TYR A 154 26.17 2.52 -8.04
N ASN A 155 26.12 3.52 -7.15
CA ASN A 155 27.11 3.66 -6.08
C ASN A 155 26.87 2.71 -4.91
N ALA A 156 25.64 2.66 -4.39
CA ALA A 156 25.29 1.91 -3.18
C ALA A 156 24.86 0.46 -3.44
N GLY A 157 24.46 0.14 -4.67
CA GLY A 157 23.92 -1.16 -5.02
C GLY A 157 24.97 -2.28 -5.07
N THR A 158 24.54 -3.48 -4.70
CA THR A 158 25.27 -4.74 -4.87
C THR A 158 25.48 -5.07 -6.35
N TYR A 159 26.41 -5.99 -6.65
CA TYR A 159 26.71 -6.41 -8.03
C TYR A 159 25.45 -6.85 -8.81
N ASN A 160 24.58 -7.66 -8.20
CA ASN A 160 23.34 -8.12 -8.82
C ASN A 160 22.36 -6.96 -9.11
N GLN A 161 22.28 -5.98 -8.20
CA GLN A 161 21.45 -4.79 -8.38
C GLN A 161 21.96 -3.91 -9.53
N ARG A 162 23.29 -3.81 -9.70
CA ARG A 162 23.89 -3.07 -10.83
C ARG A 162 23.63 -3.74 -12.18
N ILE A 163 23.64 -5.08 -12.24
CA ILE A 163 23.22 -5.81 -13.44
C ILE A 163 21.75 -5.55 -13.74
N CYS A 164 20.87 -5.64 -12.73
CA CYS A 164 19.45 -5.33 -12.92
C CYS A 164 19.24 -3.89 -13.40
N LEU A 165 20.01 -2.93 -12.87
CA LEU A 165 20.00 -1.54 -13.32
C LEU A 165 20.33 -1.43 -14.81
N PHE A 166 21.38 -2.12 -15.26
CA PHE A 166 21.74 -2.15 -16.68
C PHE A 166 20.60 -2.68 -17.55
N VAL A 167 19.96 -3.79 -17.15
CA VAL A 167 18.81 -4.35 -17.87
C VAL A 167 17.63 -3.37 -17.92
N VAL A 168 17.31 -2.73 -16.80
CA VAL A 168 16.22 -1.74 -16.71
C VAL A 168 16.54 -0.52 -17.59
N LEU A 169 17.78 -0.06 -17.64
CA LEU A 169 18.20 1.02 -18.53
C LEU A 169 18.03 0.65 -20.00
N CYS A 170 18.38 -0.59 -20.39
CA CYS A 170 18.11 -1.08 -21.75
C CYS A 170 16.61 -1.06 -22.08
N PHE A 171 15.75 -1.46 -21.14
CA PHE A 171 14.30 -1.35 -21.32
C PHE A 171 13.82 0.09 -21.43
N CYS A 172 14.31 1.01 -20.59
CA CYS A 172 13.97 2.43 -20.66
C CYS A 172 14.36 3.04 -22.02
N LEU A 173 15.54 2.68 -22.55
CA LEU A 173 15.97 3.09 -23.89
C LEU A 173 15.07 2.51 -24.98
N ALA A 174 14.68 1.24 -24.86
CA ALA A 174 13.76 0.60 -25.80
C ALA A 174 12.38 1.29 -25.80
N VAL A 175 11.83 1.57 -24.62
CA VAL A 175 10.55 2.29 -24.46
C VAL A 175 10.62 3.69 -25.04
N HIS A 176 11.74 4.40 -24.81
CA HIS A 176 11.96 5.72 -25.37
C HIS A 176 12.04 5.70 -26.91
N ASN A 177 12.74 4.73 -27.49
CA ASN A 177 12.80 4.55 -28.93
C ASN A 177 11.43 4.19 -29.53
N MET A 178 10.64 3.32 -28.86
CA MET A 178 9.29 2.99 -29.29
C MET A 178 8.37 4.22 -29.25
N MET A 179 8.49 5.06 -28.21
CA MET A 179 7.74 6.31 -28.10
C MET A 179 8.02 7.25 -29.30
N ILE A 180 9.28 7.39 -29.69
CA ILE A 180 9.68 8.19 -30.86
C ILE A 180 9.08 7.61 -32.16
N MET A 181 9.10 6.28 -32.31
CA MET A 181 8.56 5.61 -33.50
C MET A 181 7.04 5.69 -33.61
N ALA A 182 6.33 5.81 -32.49
CA ALA A 182 4.87 5.82 -32.48
C ALA A 182 4.24 7.14 -32.94
N HIS A 183 5.02 8.23 -33.14
CA HIS A 183 4.58 9.57 -33.56
C HIS A 183 3.51 10.27 -32.70
N GLU A 184 2.73 9.55 -31.89
CA GLU A 184 1.70 10.03 -30.94
C GLU A 184 2.19 10.00 -29.48
N GLY A 185 3.46 9.63 -29.25
CA GLY A 185 4.03 9.46 -27.93
C GLY A 185 4.20 10.79 -27.18
N ILE A 186 3.46 10.99 -26.08
CA ILE A 186 3.68 12.16 -25.22
C ILE A 186 4.90 11.92 -24.33
N ILE A 187 5.87 12.85 -24.38
CA ILE A 187 7.18 12.72 -23.71
C ILE A 187 7.05 12.50 -22.20
N SER A 188 6.06 13.12 -21.55
CA SER A 188 5.76 12.97 -20.12
C SER A 188 5.41 11.54 -19.72
N ASP A 189 4.69 10.79 -20.57
CA ASP A 189 4.25 9.42 -20.29
C ASP A 189 5.46 8.48 -20.24
N CYS A 190 6.36 8.63 -21.24
CA CYS A 190 7.60 7.87 -21.30
C CYS A 190 8.53 8.23 -20.14
N ALA A 191 8.68 9.52 -19.82
CA ALA A 191 9.53 9.97 -18.73
C ALA A 191 9.07 9.40 -17.38
N PHE A 192 7.76 9.39 -17.14
CA PHE A 192 7.18 8.82 -15.93
C PHE A 192 7.30 7.29 -15.90
N CYS A 193 7.08 6.60 -17.03
CA CYS A 193 7.29 5.15 -17.13
C CYS A 193 8.73 4.76 -16.74
N CYS A 194 9.73 5.48 -17.27
CA CYS A 194 11.13 5.29 -16.90
C CYS A 194 11.38 5.52 -15.40
N LEU A 195 10.80 6.59 -14.84
CA LEU A 195 10.89 6.88 -13.41
C LEU A 195 10.29 5.76 -12.55
N VAL A 196 9.11 5.25 -12.88
CA VAL A 196 8.44 4.18 -12.13
C VAL A 196 9.27 2.91 -12.12
N ASN A 197 9.85 2.53 -13.26
CA ASN A 197 10.68 1.32 -13.37
C ASN A 197 12.00 1.45 -12.60
N ILE A 198 12.66 2.62 -12.66
CA ILE A 198 13.88 2.90 -11.90
C ILE A 198 13.57 2.99 -10.40
N ALA A 199 12.44 3.60 -10.02
CA ALA A 199 11.99 3.67 -8.63
C ALA A 199 11.67 2.28 -8.08
N ALA A 200 11.06 1.38 -8.86
CA ALA A 200 10.82 -0.01 -8.44
C ALA A 200 12.14 -0.74 -8.13
N LEU A 201 13.18 -0.50 -8.93
CA LEU A 201 14.52 -1.04 -8.68
C LEU A 201 15.20 -0.39 -7.46
N TYR A 202 15.00 0.91 -7.25
CA TYR A 202 15.49 1.61 -6.06
C TYR A 202 14.86 1.05 -4.78
N VAL A 203 13.55 0.84 -4.78
CA VAL A 203 12.83 0.22 -3.65
C VAL A 203 13.36 -1.17 -3.38
N MET A 204 13.65 -1.97 -4.43
CA MET A 204 14.31 -3.27 -4.25
C MET A 204 15.65 -3.14 -3.52
N MET A 205 16.47 -2.13 -3.85
CA MET A 205 17.74 -1.91 -3.16
C MET A 205 17.54 -1.66 -1.66
N LYS A 206 16.58 -0.79 -1.30
CA LYS A 206 16.26 -0.50 0.10
C LYS A 206 15.65 -1.69 0.83
N GLU A 207 14.80 -2.47 0.17
CA GLU A 207 14.25 -3.72 0.73
C GLU A 207 15.36 -4.74 1.04
N VAL A 208 16.36 -4.90 0.16
CA VAL A 208 17.51 -5.79 0.41
C VAL A 208 18.36 -5.29 1.57
N GLU A 209 18.72 -4.00 1.58
CA GLU A 209 19.47 -3.38 2.67
C GLU A 209 18.79 -3.64 4.02
N GLN A 210 17.47 -3.50 4.03
CA GLN A 210 16.67 -3.71 5.21
C GLN A 210 16.59 -5.17 5.64
N ARG A 211 16.42 -6.12 4.71
CA ARG A 211 16.48 -7.56 5.05
C ARG A 211 17.82 -7.92 5.68
N ASN A 212 18.92 -7.37 5.19
CA ASN A 212 20.23 -7.62 5.79
C ASN A 212 20.35 -7.06 7.24
N THR A 213 19.42 -6.21 7.68
CA THR A 213 19.33 -5.69 9.06
C THR A 213 18.30 -6.39 9.95
N HIS A 214 17.78 -7.57 9.57
CA HIS A 214 16.72 -8.28 10.30
C HIS A 214 16.97 -8.40 11.81
N LEU A 215 15.94 -8.07 12.59
CA LEU A 215 15.80 -8.53 13.96
C LEU A 215 15.38 -10.01 13.92
N THR A 216 16.10 -10.87 14.64
CA THR A 216 15.69 -12.26 14.82
C THR A 216 14.28 -12.31 15.42
N GLU A 217 13.38 -13.09 14.81
CA GLU A 217 12.00 -13.22 15.29
C GLU A 217 12.00 -13.69 16.75
N SER A 218 11.45 -12.85 17.61
CA SER A 218 11.29 -13.16 19.02
C SER A 218 10.23 -14.24 19.19
N THR A 219 10.65 -15.43 19.62
CA THR A 219 9.78 -16.57 19.94
C THR A 219 9.09 -16.42 21.30
N LEU A 220 9.26 -15.29 21.99
CA LEU A 220 8.77 -15.06 23.36
C LEU A 220 7.28 -15.36 23.51
N TRP A 221 6.46 -15.02 22.51
CA TRP A 221 5.03 -15.29 22.54
C TRP A 221 4.70 -16.79 22.49
N LYS A 222 5.55 -17.63 21.87
CA LYS A 222 5.36 -19.09 21.79
C LYS A 222 5.84 -19.78 23.07
N THR A 223 6.84 -19.21 23.75
CA THR A 223 7.47 -19.83 24.92
C THR A 223 6.82 -19.47 26.25
N GLU A 224 6.13 -18.32 26.33
CA GLU A 224 5.46 -17.86 27.56
C GLU A 224 4.00 -18.34 27.70
N ILE A 225 3.52 -19.19 26.79
CA ILE A 225 2.19 -19.85 26.92
C ILE A 225 2.41 -21.18 27.66
N PRO A 226 2.03 -21.31 28.95
CA PRO A 226 2.14 -22.58 29.66
C PRO A 226 1.21 -23.60 29.00
N THR A 227 1.76 -24.70 28.49
CA THR A 227 1.06 -25.71 27.68
C THR A 227 0.20 -26.69 28.48
N SER A 228 -0.37 -26.30 29.63
CA SER A 228 -1.22 -27.23 30.39
C SER A 228 -2.40 -26.56 31.10
N SER A 229 -3.56 -27.21 30.94
CA SER A 229 -4.87 -26.94 31.55
C SER A 229 -5.80 -25.97 30.80
N TRP A 230 -7.07 -26.35 30.73
CA TRP A 230 -8.18 -25.71 30.00
C TRP A 230 -8.46 -24.23 30.35
N THR A 231 -7.77 -23.66 31.34
CA THR A 231 -7.73 -22.20 31.61
C THR A 231 -6.91 -21.42 30.58
N THR A 232 -6.13 -22.10 29.73
CA THR A 232 -5.30 -21.52 28.65
C THR A 232 -6.05 -21.17 27.36
N ILE A 233 -7.33 -21.55 27.21
CA ILE A 233 -8.14 -21.13 26.05
C ILE A 233 -8.39 -19.61 26.09
N PHE A 234 -8.56 -19.06 27.29
CA PHE A 234 -8.69 -17.62 27.55
C PHE A 234 -7.46 -16.98 28.21
N GLY A 235 -6.46 -17.78 28.61
CA GLY A 235 -5.22 -17.35 29.28
C GLY A 235 -4.08 -16.99 28.34
N GLY A 236 -4.37 -16.33 27.21
CA GLY A 236 -3.34 -15.81 26.29
C GLY A 236 -2.81 -14.45 26.73
N LEU A 237 -1.59 -14.09 26.32
CA LEU A 237 -1.08 -12.71 26.40
C LEU A 237 -2.12 -11.76 25.77
N SER A 238 -2.51 -10.72 26.50
CA SER A 238 -3.39 -9.65 25.99
C SER A 238 -2.54 -8.57 25.32
N ALA A 239 -3.15 -7.70 24.51
CA ALA A 239 -2.42 -6.56 23.96
C ALA A 239 -1.89 -5.65 25.10
N SER A 240 -2.65 -5.48 26.18
CA SER A 240 -2.20 -4.73 27.35
C SER A 240 -0.97 -5.33 28.04
N SER A 241 -0.88 -6.65 28.17
CA SER A 241 0.29 -7.31 28.78
C SER A 241 1.53 -7.22 27.87
N ILE A 242 1.32 -7.22 26.56
CA ILE A 242 2.38 -6.95 25.58
C ILE A 242 2.93 -5.54 25.74
N PHE A 243 2.05 -4.53 25.83
CA PHE A 243 2.48 -3.15 26.03
C PHE A 243 3.23 -2.96 27.35
N SER A 244 2.77 -3.55 28.46
CA SER A 244 3.51 -3.48 29.73
C SER A 244 4.89 -4.11 29.61
N ASN A 245 5.01 -5.26 28.95
CA ASN A 245 6.29 -5.93 28.79
C ASN A 245 7.26 -5.14 27.89
N ILE A 246 6.77 -4.45 26.86
CA ILE A 246 7.57 -3.54 26.04
C ILE A 246 8.15 -2.40 26.91
N LEU A 247 7.35 -1.83 27.80
CA LEU A 247 7.82 -0.77 28.72
C LEU A 247 8.92 -1.23 29.67
N TYR A 248 8.92 -2.51 30.06
CA TYR A 248 9.95 -3.10 30.93
C TYR A 248 11.12 -3.75 30.17
N THR A 249 11.20 -3.59 28.84
CA THR A 249 12.24 -4.22 28.03
C THR A 249 13.59 -3.48 28.11
N ASN A 250 14.70 -4.23 27.96
CA ASN A 250 16.08 -3.72 27.98
C ASN A 250 16.32 -2.60 26.93
N LYS A 251 17.10 -1.58 27.31
CA LYS A 251 17.39 -0.36 26.52
C LYS A 251 17.89 -0.65 25.10
N ASN A 252 18.68 -1.70 24.91
CA ASN A 252 19.25 -2.05 23.61
C ASN A 252 18.16 -2.51 22.61
N LYS A 253 17.18 -3.31 23.06
CA LYS A 253 16.07 -3.75 22.20
C LYS A 253 15.14 -2.58 21.86
N ALA A 254 14.91 -1.68 22.83
CA ALA A 254 14.13 -0.46 22.61
C ALA A 254 14.80 0.45 21.55
N HIS A 255 16.12 0.61 21.59
CA HIS A 255 16.84 1.39 20.59
C HIS A 255 16.71 0.80 19.18
N THR A 256 16.78 -0.53 19.03
CA THR A 256 16.58 -1.16 17.72
C THR A 256 15.15 -1.01 17.21
N ALA A 257 14.15 -1.15 18.09
CA ALA A 257 12.74 -0.95 17.74
C ALA A 257 12.44 0.51 17.32
N ILE A 258 13.04 1.50 18.00
CA ILE A 258 12.92 2.92 17.65
C ILE A 258 13.55 3.20 16.28
N ASN A 259 14.75 2.67 16.00
CA ASN A 259 15.39 2.83 14.70
C ASN A 259 14.54 2.25 13.56
N ILE A 260 13.88 1.11 13.79
CA ILE A 260 12.95 0.53 12.82
C ILE A 260 11.75 1.44 12.63
N PHE A 261 11.14 1.92 13.72
CA PHE A 261 9.99 2.81 13.68
C PHE A 261 10.29 4.12 12.94
N GLN A 262 11.48 4.71 13.14
CA GLN A 262 11.90 5.93 12.42
C GLN A 262 11.90 5.74 10.89
N ARG A 263 12.21 4.53 10.39
CA ARG A 263 12.20 4.27 8.94
C ARG A 263 10.79 4.32 8.32
N PHE A 264 9.74 4.04 9.11
CA PHE A 264 8.33 4.20 8.69
C PHE A 264 7.91 5.66 8.51
N PHE A 265 8.71 6.62 8.98
CA PHE A 265 8.44 8.06 8.78
C PHE A 265 9.31 8.68 7.69
N SER A 266 9.99 7.86 6.88
CA SER A 266 10.74 8.38 5.75
C SER A 266 9.81 8.97 4.67
N PRO A 267 10.18 10.06 3.98
CA PRO A 267 9.32 10.69 2.99
C PRO A 267 8.89 9.75 1.86
N LEU A 268 9.82 8.92 1.37
CA LEU A 268 9.54 7.92 0.32
C LEU A 268 8.50 6.90 0.78
N PHE A 269 8.55 6.53 2.05
CA PHE A 269 7.63 5.57 2.64
C PHE A 269 6.23 6.15 2.79
N ILE A 270 6.12 7.41 3.23
CA ILE A 270 4.83 8.12 3.32
C ILE A 270 4.20 8.26 1.92
N ILE A 271 5.00 8.61 0.91
CA ILE A 271 4.53 8.68 -0.48
C ILE A 271 4.05 7.30 -0.94
N GLY A 272 4.81 6.24 -0.68
CA GLY A 272 4.42 4.86 -0.98
C GLY A 272 3.11 4.45 -0.30
N LEU A 273 2.91 4.81 0.97
CA LEU A 273 1.66 4.55 1.70
C LEU A 273 0.46 5.27 1.04
N LEU A 274 0.62 6.52 0.63
CA LEU A 274 -0.45 7.26 -0.05
C LEU A 274 -0.83 6.61 -1.38
N ILE A 275 0.17 6.20 -2.17
CA ILE A 275 -0.02 5.48 -3.44
C ILE A 275 -0.74 4.14 -3.19
N ARG A 276 -0.31 3.40 -2.16
CA ARG A 276 -0.89 2.11 -1.77
C ARG A 276 -2.35 2.26 -1.37
N LEU A 277 -2.66 3.23 -0.52
CA LEU A 277 -4.02 3.53 -0.08
C LEU A 277 -4.92 3.88 -1.26
N TYR A 278 -4.46 4.77 -2.12
CA TYR A 278 -5.18 5.17 -3.33
C TYR A 278 -5.45 3.96 -4.23
N SER A 279 -4.46 3.09 -4.43
CA SER A 279 -4.58 1.91 -5.29
C SER A 279 -5.57 0.89 -4.72
N ILE A 280 -5.52 0.61 -3.41
CA ILE A 280 -6.49 -0.28 -2.76
C ILE A 280 -7.91 0.27 -2.91
N LEU A 281 -8.11 1.55 -2.59
CA LEU A 281 -9.42 2.21 -2.70
C LEU A 281 -9.95 2.17 -4.13
N PHE A 282 -9.07 2.43 -5.11
CA PHE A 282 -9.42 2.37 -6.53
C PHE A 282 -9.83 0.96 -6.97
N ILE A 283 -9.02 -0.04 -6.62
CA ILE A 283 -9.30 -1.45 -6.96
C ILE A 283 -10.61 -1.91 -6.34
N VAL A 284 -10.85 -1.59 -5.06
CA VAL A 284 -12.07 -2.02 -4.37
C VAL A 284 -13.30 -1.33 -4.93
N LYS A 285 -13.30 0.00 -5.11
CA LYS A 285 -14.42 0.75 -5.72
C LYS A 285 -14.82 0.12 -7.06
N LYS A 286 -13.81 -0.30 -7.82
CA LYS A 286 -13.99 -0.89 -9.14
C LYS A 286 -14.52 -2.32 -9.10
N MET A 287 -13.97 -3.18 -8.23
CA MET A 287 -14.50 -4.53 -8.04
C MET A 287 -15.97 -4.47 -7.61
N THR A 288 -16.29 -3.64 -6.62
CA THR A 288 -17.68 -3.49 -6.16
C THR A 288 -18.59 -3.03 -7.29
N ARG A 289 -18.18 -2.04 -8.08
CA ARG A 289 -19.00 -1.54 -9.19
C ARG A 289 -19.33 -2.64 -10.20
N ASN A 290 -18.33 -3.39 -10.65
CA ASN A 290 -18.56 -4.43 -11.66
C ASN A 290 -19.37 -5.61 -11.12
N PHE A 291 -19.22 -5.97 -9.84
CA PHE A 291 -20.04 -7.04 -9.24
C PHE A 291 -21.50 -6.63 -9.03
N PHE A 292 -21.81 -5.34 -8.91
CA PHE A 292 -23.16 -4.86 -8.63
C PHE A 292 -23.88 -4.21 -9.82
N GLN A 293 -23.17 -3.82 -10.90
CA GLN A 293 -23.75 -3.20 -12.12
C GLN A 293 -24.00 -4.16 -13.29
N ASP A 294 -23.76 -5.48 -13.15
CA ASP A 294 -23.93 -6.45 -14.26
C ASP A 294 -25.39 -6.83 -14.57
N ASN A 295 -26.40 -6.11 -14.05
CA ASN A 295 -27.81 -6.34 -14.37
C ASN A 295 -28.47 -5.08 -14.96
N ASP A 296 -28.59 -5.06 -16.30
CA ASP A 296 -29.70 -4.51 -17.09
C ASP A 296 -30.17 -3.04 -16.98
N ASP A 297 -29.48 -2.14 -16.28
CA ASP A 297 -29.90 -0.72 -16.29
C ASP A 297 -29.06 0.12 -17.28
N GLU A 298 -29.76 0.76 -18.23
CA GLU A 298 -29.22 1.81 -19.10
C GLU A 298 -28.40 2.79 -18.25
N ILE A 299 -27.13 3.01 -18.60
CA ILE A 299 -26.26 4.01 -17.98
C ILE A 299 -26.99 5.36 -18.04
N THR A 300 -27.57 5.78 -16.91
CA THR A 300 -28.26 7.07 -16.84
C THR A 300 -27.23 8.16 -16.56
N LEU A 301 -27.56 9.40 -16.90
CA LEU A 301 -26.71 10.56 -16.62
C LEU A 301 -26.36 10.72 -15.13
N ASP A 302 -27.09 10.06 -14.21
CA ASP A 302 -26.76 9.99 -12.78
C ASP A 302 -25.55 9.07 -12.47
N ASP A 303 -25.24 8.06 -13.30
CA ASP A 303 -24.05 7.20 -13.12
C ASP A 303 -22.73 7.96 -13.41
N LEU A 304 -22.80 9.01 -14.24
CA LEU A 304 -21.70 9.93 -14.52
C LEU A 304 -21.43 10.89 -13.35
N ASP A 305 -22.44 11.20 -12.53
CA ASP A 305 -22.27 12.00 -11.31
C ASP A 305 -21.76 11.14 -10.13
N ASP A 306 -22.03 9.84 -10.12
CA ASP A 306 -21.43 8.88 -9.16
C ASP A 306 -19.94 8.55 -9.48
N ASP A 307 -19.49 8.82 -10.70
CA ASP A 307 -18.09 8.78 -11.10
C ASP A 307 -17.24 9.86 -10.39
N LEU A 308 -17.85 10.97 -9.98
CA LEU A 308 -17.22 12.05 -9.20
C LEU A 308 -17.15 11.77 -7.70
N VAL A 309 -17.81 10.71 -7.21
CA VAL A 309 -17.81 10.39 -5.78
C VAL A 309 -16.45 9.81 -5.38
N PRO A 310 -15.67 10.50 -4.53
CA PRO A 310 -14.34 10.03 -4.16
C PRO A 310 -14.46 8.68 -3.42
N PRO A 311 -13.59 7.67 -3.70
CA PRO A 311 -13.66 6.35 -3.06
C PRO A 311 -13.51 6.38 -1.52
N TRP A 312 -13.09 7.52 -0.99
CA TRP A 312 -12.93 7.86 0.42
C TRP A 312 -14.26 8.08 1.17
N ARG A 313 -15.42 8.12 0.47
CA ARG A 313 -16.72 8.45 1.07
C ARG A 313 -17.27 7.34 1.98
N SER A 314 -16.83 6.09 1.80
CA SER A 314 -17.15 4.99 2.70
C SER A 314 -16.14 4.94 3.86
N PRO A 315 -16.49 5.37 5.09
CA PRO A 315 -15.56 5.41 6.23
C PRO A 315 -15.10 4.00 6.64
N LEU A 316 -15.95 2.99 6.47
CA LEU A 316 -15.61 1.59 6.71
C LEU A 316 -14.49 1.11 5.76
N LEU A 317 -14.69 1.29 4.45
CA LEU A 317 -13.70 0.89 3.43
C LEU A 317 -12.35 1.56 3.69
N LEU A 318 -12.35 2.86 4.00
CA LEU A 318 -11.14 3.60 4.31
C LEU A 318 -10.42 3.03 5.55
N LYS A 319 -11.15 2.80 6.65
CA LYS A 319 -10.59 2.24 7.89
C LYS A 319 -10.03 0.83 7.66
N VAL A 320 -10.76 -0.04 6.96
CA VAL A 320 -10.29 -1.41 6.64
C VAL A 320 -9.09 -1.39 5.69
N ALA A 321 -9.08 -0.54 4.67
CA ALA A 321 -7.95 -0.39 3.75
C ALA A 321 -6.69 0.09 4.47
N VAL A 322 -6.83 1.02 5.43
CA VAL A 322 -5.73 1.48 6.28
C VAL A 322 -5.18 0.35 7.18
N ILE A 323 -6.05 -0.43 7.83
CA ILE A 323 -5.62 -1.60 8.64
C ILE A 323 -4.88 -2.61 7.77
N PHE A 324 -5.46 -2.96 6.62
CA PHE A 324 -4.88 -3.91 5.68
C PHE A 324 -3.49 -3.45 5.20
N MET A 325 -3.37 -2.21 4.74
CA MET A 325 -2.11 -1.64 4.27
C MET A 325 -1.04 -1.63 5.37
N PHE A 326 -1.36 -1.14 6.57
CA PHE A 326 -0.37 -1.06 7.65
C PHE A 326 0.06 -2.45 8.12
N THR A 327 -0.83 -3.43 8.10
CA THR A 327 -0.53 -4.79 8.57
C THR A 327 0.31 -5.56 7.56
N GLN A 328 -0.06 -5.49 6.29
CA GLN A 328 0.73 -6.03 5.19
C GLN A 328 2.14 -5.45 5.19
N LEU A 329 2.25 -4.13 5.31
CA LEU A 329 3.53 -3.48 5.34
C LEU A 329 4.33 -3.88 6.59
N SER A 330 3.74 -3.82 7.79
CA SER A 330 4.44 -4.17 9.03
C SER A 330 5.03 -5.57 8.97
N VAL A 331 4.27 -6.54 8.44
CA VAL A 331 4.72 -7.93 8.32
C VAL A 331 5.87 -8.06 7.32
N ILE A 332 5.74 -7.48 6.12
CA ILE A 332 6.77 -7.55 5.07
C ILE A 332 8.04 -6.79 5.49
N TYR A 333 7.89 -5.71 6.25
CA TYR A 333 8.97 -4.85 6.69
C TYR A 333 9.75 -5.45 7.87
N LEU A 334 9.08 -6.16 8.76
CA LEU A 334 9.70 -6.74 9.96
C LEU A 334 10.22 -8.16 9.74
N PHE A 335 9.60 -8.95 8.87
CA PHE A 335 9.85 -10.39 8.78
C PHE A 335 10.06 -10.85 7.35
N ASP A 336 10.85 -11.91 7.24
CA ASP A 336 11.24 -12.47 5.95
C ASP A 336 10.02 -13.03 5.20
N TRP A 337 10.12 -13.03 3.88
CA TRP A 337 9.06 -13.44 2.97
C TRP A 337 9.03 -14.97 2.87
N ALA A 338 8.33 -15.69 3.76
CA ALA A 338 8.17 -17.16 3.66
C ALA A 338 6.97 -17.66 4.50
N PRO A 339 6.23 -18.75 4.15
CA PRO A 339 6.66 -19.93 3.35
C PRO A 339 5.65 -20.51 2.31
N GLY A 340 6.11 -21.47 1.50
CA GLY A 340 5.32 -22.56 0.92
C GLY A 340 4.44 -22.25 -0.30
N MET A 341 3.20 -21.81 -0.08
CA MET A 341 2.18 -21.66 -1.13
C MET A 341 2.41 -20.46 -2.04
N THR A 342 2.98 -19.36 -1.51
CA THR A 342 3.27 -18.17 -2.31
C THR A 342 4.33 -18.43 -3.39
N LYS A 343 5.24 -19.40 -3.17
CA LYS A 343 6.22 -19.83 -4.18
C LYS A 343 5.57 -20.40 -5.44
N LEU A 344 4.34 -20.90 -5.36
CA LEU A 344 3.62 -21.44 -6.51
C LEU A 344 3.13 -20.35 -7.46
N PHE A 345 2.75 -19.19 -6.91
CA PHE A 345 2.14 -18.08 -7.67
C PHE A 345 3.11 -16.95 -7.97
N TRP A 346 4.16 -16.80 -7.17
CA TRP A 346 5.11 -15.69 -7.32
C TRP A 346 6.52 -16.09 -6.83
N PRO A 347 7.59 -15.68 -7.54
CA PRO A 347 8.95 -16.05 -7.16
C PRO A 347 9.30 -15.48 -5.78
N SER A 348 9.77 -16.32 -4.87
CA SER A 348 10.21 -15.91 -3.52
C SER A 348 11.46 -15.02 -3.54
N ASP A 349 12.22 -15.08 -4.63
CA ASP A 349 13.38 -14.21 -4.82
C ASP A 349 12.93 -12.79 -5.13
N LEU A 350 13.27 -11.88 -4.21
CA LEU A 350 12.92 -10.45 -4.30
C LEU A 350 13.35 -9.84 -5.64
N VAL A 351 14.53 -10.23 -6.14
CA VAL A 351 15.07 -9.74 -7.42
C VAL A 351 14.19 -10.16 -8.59
N VAL A 352 13.80 -11.43 -8.65
CA VAL A 352 12.96 -11.96 -9.73
C VAL A 352 11.56 -11.35 -9.66
N SER A 353 10.99 -11.24 -8.45
CA SER A 353 9.72 -10.56 -8.20
C SER A 353 9.71 -9.13 -8.77
N ARG A 354 10.78 -8.36 -8.49
CA ARG A 354 10.86 -6.95 -8.89
C ARG A 354 11.09 -6.79 -10.38
N LEU A 355 11.91 -7.65 -10.99
CA LEU A 355 12.07 -7.67 -12.45
C LEU A 355 10.77 -8.02 -13.17
N LEU A 356 10.01 -8.99 -12.65
CA LEU A 356 8.72 -9.37 -13.23
C LEU A 356 7.69 -8.23 -13.13
N GLN A 357 7.66 -7.50 -12.01
CA GLN A 357 6.86 -6.28 -11.87
C GLN A 357 7.23 -5.25 -12.94
N ILE A 358 8.54 -4.96 -13.11
CA ILE A 358 9.04 -3.99 -14.09
C ILE A 358 8.64 -4.42 -15.52
N ILE A 359 8.83 -5.69 -15.87
CA ILE A 359 8.47 -6.22 -17.18
C ILE A 359 6.97 -6.05 -17.45
N ILE A 360 6.10 -6.36 -16.48
CA ILE A 360 4.65 -6.21 -16.67
C ILE A 360 4.26 -4.74 -16.87
N VAL A 361 4.84 -3.81 -16.10
CA VAL A 361 4.54 -2.37 -16.24
C VAL A 361 5.02 -1.85 -17.61
N ILE A 362 6.19 -2.29 -18.08
CA ILE A 362 6.70 -1.94 -19.41
C ILE A 362 5.82 -2.52 -20.51
N LEU A 363 5.45 -3.80 -20.41
CA LEU A 363 4.58 -4.45 -21.40
C LEU A 363 3.21 -3.76 -21.45
N PHE A 364 2.66 -3.36 -20.31
CA PHE A 364 1.44 -2.58 -20.24
C PHE A 364 1.58 -1.23 -20.96
N TYR A 365 2.69 -0.51 -20.73
CA TYR A 365 2.98 0.75 -21.42
C TYR A 365 3.07 0.57 -22.94
N ILE A 366 3.87 -0.40 -23.40
CA ILE A 366 4.06 -0.69 -24.83
C ILE A 366 2.73 -1.11 -25.46
N TRP A 367 1.97 -1.96 -24.78
CA TRP A 367 0.66 -2.39 -25.25
C TRP A 367 -0.32 -1.22 -25.41
N ARG A 368 -0.33 -0.26 -24.47
CA ARG A 368 -1.13 0.97 -24.62
C ARG A 368 -0.64 1.81 -25.79
N LEU A 369 0.68 2.01 -25.92
CA LEU A 369 1.27 2.80 -27.00
C LEU A 369 0.86 2.25 -28.38
N TYR A 370 0.80 0.92 -28.53
CA TYR A 370 0.37 0.27 -29.77
C TYR A 370 -1.14 0.37 -30.05
N ARG A 371 -1.97 0.62 -29.03
CA ARG A 371 -3.42 0.74 -29.16
C ARG A 371 -3.93 2.18 -29.05
N ALA A 372 -3.06 3.18 -29.13
CA ALA A 372 -3.41 4.59 -28.93
C ALA A 372 -4.61 5.04 -29.80
N GLU A 373 -4.61 4.73 -31.09
CA GLU A 373 -5.69 5.09 -32.03
C GLU A 373 -7.05 4.43 -31.76
N ASN A 374 -7.07 3.23 -31.17
CA ASN A 374 -8.30 2.44 -30.93
C ASN A 374 -8.70 2.41 -29.45
N TRP A 375 -8.05 3.23 -28.61
CA TRP A 375 -8.29 3.23 -27.18
C TRP A 375 -9.52 4.04 -26.82
N THR A 376 -10.65 3.36 -26.71
CA THR A 376 -11.69 3.82 -25.80
C THR A 376 -11.17 3.63 -24.38
N TRP A 377 -11.23 4.67 -23.55
CA TRP A 377 -10.84 4.59 -22.14
C TRP A 377 -11.59 3.45 -21.47
N ASN A 378 -10.93 2.30 -21.37
CA ASN A 378 -11.59 1.11 -20.87
C ASN A 378 -11.92 1.35 -19.40
N ILE A 379 -13.21 1.26 -19.07
CA ILE A 379 -13.76 1.44 -17.72
C ILE A 379 -12.97 0.58 -16.71
N TRP A 380 -12.36 -0.52 -17.18
CA TRP A 380 -11.49 -1.43 -16.42
C TRP A 380 -10.10 -0.89 -16.02
N LEU A 381 -9.62 0.22 -16.58
CA LEU A 381 -8.25 0.72 -16.32
C LEU A 381 -8.18 2.20 -15.96
N THR A 382 -9.29 2.94 -16.02
CA THR A 382 -9.36 4.37 -15.73
C THR A 382 -9.80 4.69 -14.30
N PRO A 383 -9.01 5.48 -13.56
CA PRO A 383 -9.52 6.38 -12.52
C PRO A 383 -10.08 7.64 -13.16
N ASN A 384 -11.37 7.92 -12.91
CA ASN A 384 -12.01 9.21 -13.21
C ASN A 384 -11.55 10.28 -12.23
#